data_AF-A7T5J5-F1
#
_entry.id   AF-A7T5J5-F1
#
_cell.length_a   1.000
_cell.length_b   1.000
_cell.length_c   1.000
_cell.angle_alpha   90.00
_cell.angle_beta   90.00
_cell.angle_gamma   90.00
#
_symmetry.space_group_name_H-M   'P 1'
#
loop_
_entity.id
_entity.type
_entity.pdbx_description
1 polymer ?
#
loop_
_entity_poly.entity_id
_entity_poly.type
_entity_poly.pdbx_seq_one_letter_code
_entity_poly.pdbx_strand_id
1 'polypeptide(L)' 'VWINTGDIILLGLRDYQDTKADVILRYNPDEARNLKAYGELPENAKINDTNMFGPEEEDEITFDDVYDE' A
#
# COMPACT_ATOMS: atom_id res chain seq x y z
N VAL A 1 5.34 -0.43 10.37
CA VAL A 1 4.39 -0.58 9.25
C VAL A 1 3.52 0.66 9.23
N TRP A 2 3.57 1.44 8.15
CA TRP A 2 2.70 2.61 7.96
C TRP A 2 1.50 2.20 7.11
N ILE A 3 0.30 2.63 7.49
CA ILE A 3 -0.95 2.31 6.80
C ILE A 3 -1.65 3.63 6.53
N ASN A 4 -2.05 3.85 5.28
CA ASN A 4 -2.75 5.03 4.84
C ASN A 4 -4.24 4.74 4.63
N THR A 5 -5.04 5.80 4.58
CA THR A 5 -6.46 5.67 4.26
C THR A 5 -6.62 5.23 2.81
N GLY A 6 -7.34 4.12 2.61
CA GLY A 6 -7.57 3.53 1.28
C GLY A 6 -6.67 2.35 0.93
N ASP A 7 -5.70 2.01 1.80
CA ASP A 7 -4.89 0.81 1.64
C ASP A 7 -5.72 -0.46 1.85
N ILE A 8 -5.39 -1.52 1.10
CA ILE A 8 -5.97 -2.85 1.29
C ILE A 8 -5.10 -3.62 2.29
N ILE A 9 -5.73 -4.16 3.32
CA ILE A 9 -5.06 -4.85 4.43
C ILE A 9 -5.73 -6.18 4.76
N LEU A 10 -4.94 -7.11 5.30
CA LEU A 10 -5.41 -8.36 5.87
C LEU A 10 -5.69 -8.18 7.36
N LEU A 11 -6.91 -8.50 7.78
CA LEU A 11 -7.35 -8.45 9.17
C LEU A 11 -7.47 -9.86 9.76
N GLY A 12 -7.01 -10.03 10.99
CA GLY A 12 -7.32 -11.17 11.84
C GLY A 12 -8.45 -10.83 12.80
N LEU A 13 -9.58 -11.54 12.68
CA LEU A 13 -10.72 -11.36 13.58
C LEU A 13 -10.43 -11.99 14.95
N ARG A 14 -11.00 -11.39 16.00
CA ARG A 14 -10.90 -11.91 17.38
C ARG A 14 -12.19 -12.60 17.76
N ASP A 15 -12.09 -13.83 18.30
CA ASP A 15 -13.25 -14.63 18.69
C ASP A 15 -14.14 -13.97 19.76
N TYR A 16 -13.57 -13.07 20.57
CA TYR A 16 -14.22 -12.46 21.72
C TYR A 16 -14.64 -11.00 21.51
N GLN A 17 -14.25 -10.36 20.41
CA GLN A 17 -14.49 -8.95 20.12
C GLN A 17 -14.71 -8.73 18.63
N ASP A 18 -15.91 -9.02 18.14
CA ASP A 18 -16.28 -8.91 16.72
C ASP A 18 -16.13 -7.48 16.14
N THR A 19 -16.20 -6.46 17.00
CA THR A 19 -16.01 -5.06 16.60
C THR A 19 -14.54 -4.65 16.43
N LYS A 20 -13.59 -5.55 16.71
CA LYS A 20 -12.15 -5.28 16.63
C LYS A 20 -11.42 -6.40 15.90
N ALA A 21 -10.37 -6.02 15.20
CA ALA A 21 -9.49 -6.93 14.50
C ALA A 21 -8.05 -6.43 14.59
N ASP A 22 -7.11 -7.34 14.36
CA ASP A 22 -5.68 -7.02 14.29
C ASP A 22 -5.23 -6.97 12.83
N VAL A 23 -4.38 -6.00 12.49
CA VAL A 23 -3.78 -5.94 11.15
C VAL A 23 -2.62 -6.92 11.08
N ILE A 24 -2.68 -7.86 10.14
CA ILE A 24 -1.64 -8.88 9.92
C ILE A 24 -0.68 -8.43 8.82
N LEU A 25 -1.22 -7.90 7.71
CA LEU A 25 -0.44 -7.53 6.52
C LEU A 25 -1.10 -6.36 5.78
N ARG A 26 -0.29 -5.54 5.11
CA ARG A 26 -0.74 -4.54 4.14
C ARG A 26 -0.37 -5.01 2.74
N TYR A 27 -1.32 -5.01 1.81
CA TYR A 27 -1.09 -5.32 0.40
C TYR A 27 -0.68 -4.07 -0.36
N ASN A 28 0.26 -4.22 -1.28
CA ASN A 28 0.58 -3.18 -2.25
C ASN A 28 -0.55 -3.07 -3.30
N PRO A 29 -0.65 -1.93 -4.03
CA PRO A 29 -1.68 -1.75 -5.05
C PRO A 29 -1.71 -2.87 -6.10
N ASP A 30 -0.53 -3.36 -6.52
CA ASP A 30 -0.43 -4.47 -7.48
C ASP A 30 -0.91 -5.81 -6.91
N GLU A 31 -0.62 -6.09 -5.64
CA GLU A 31 -1.11 -7.30 -4.97
C GLU A 31 -2.62 -7.25 -4.78
N ALA A 32 -3.17 -6.07 -4.47
CA ALA A 32 -4.61 -5.86 -4.40
C ALA A 32 -5.30 -6.11 -5.75
N ARG A 33 -4.66 -5.78 -6.88
CA ARG A 33 -5.18 -6.10 -8.22
C ARG A 33 -5.18 -7.61 -8.46
N ASN A 34 -4.14 -8.31 -8.01
CA ASN A 34 -4.10 -9.77 -8.08
C ASN A 34 -5.20 -10.40 -7.22
N LEU A 35 -5.46 -9.88 -6.01
CA LEU A 35 -6.57 -10.35 -5.15
C LEU A 35 -7.93 -10.18 -5.83
N LYS A 36 -8.14 -9.06 -6.53
CA LYS A 36 -9.34 -8.85 -7.34
C LYS A 36 -9.42 -9.84 -8.50
N ALA A 37 -8.31 -10.13 -9.18
CA ALA A 37 -8.26 -11.12 -10.25
C ALA A 37 -8.52 -12.55 -9.76
N TYR A 38 -8.11 -12.87 -8.53
CA TYR A 38 -8.40 -14.15 -7.87
C TYR A 38 -9.83 -14.27 -7.33
N GLY A 39 -10.59 -13.17 -7.31
CA GLY A 39 -11.96 -13.15 -6.80
C GLY A 39 -12.06 -13.07 -5.28
N GLU A 40 -10.95 -12.80 -4.58
CA GLU A 40 -10.91 -12.58 -3.13
C GLU A 40 -11.48 -11.21 -2.75
N LEU A 41 -11.41 -10.24 -3.68
CA LEU A 41 -12.04 -8.93 -3.55
C LEU A 41 -13.18 -8.78 -4.55
N PRO A 42 -14.29 -8.11 -4.17
CA PRO A 42 -15.39 -7.86 -5.09
C PRO A 42 -14.95 -6.92 -6.23
N GLU A 43 -15.56 -7.06 -7.42
CA GLU A 43 -15.12 -6.30 -8.60
C GLU A 43 -15.27 -4.78 -8.47
N ASN A 44 -16.15 -4.33 -7.59
CA ASN A 44 -16.38 -2.93 -7.28
C ASN A 44 -15.36 -2.35 -6.26
N ALA A 45 -14.43 -3.17 -5.76
CA ALA A 45 -13.39 -2.71 -4.85
C ALA A 45 -12.53 -1.64 -5.56
N LYS A 46 -12.55 -0.43 -4.98
CA LYS A 46 -11.68 0.67 -5.41
C LYS A 46 -10.31 0.47 -4.81
N ILE A 47 -9.38 -0.01 -5.62
CA ILE A 47 -7.97 -0.06 -5.27
C ILE A 47 -7.44 1.35 -5.51
N ASN A 48 -7.10 2.07 -4.44
CA ASN A 48 -6.45 3.35 -4.57
C ASN A 48 -4.99 3.12 -4.95
N ASP A 49 -4.61 3.51 -6.17
CA ASP A 49 -3.22 3.72 -6.55
C ASP A 49 -2.72 5.04 -5.93
N THR A 50 -2.68 5.14 -4.59
CA THR A 50 -2.07 6.29 -3.92
C THR A 50 -0.54 6.13 -3.90
N ASN A 51 0.05 5.86 -5.07
CA ASN A 51 1.44 6.20 -5.37
C ASN A 51 1.48 7.38 -6.36
N MET A 52 0.47 8.25 -6.32
CA MET A 52 0.48 9.51 -7.05
C MET A 52 1.42 10.49 -6.34
N PHE A 53 2.73 10.27 -6.55
CA PHE A 53 3.84 11.18 -6.30
C PHE A 53 3.94 11.79 -4.88
N GLY A 54 4.80 11.22 -4.04
CA GLY A 54 5.42 11.98 -2.96
C GLY A 54 6.11 11.17 -1.86
N PRO A 55 7.29 11.65 -1.43
CA PRO A 55 8.51 11.66 -2.21
C PRO A 55 9.13 10.26 -2.18
N GLU A 56 9.91 9.97 -3.20
CA GLU A 56 10.88 8.90 -3.15
C GLU A 56 11.72 9.09 -1.87
N GLU A 57 11.81 8.06 -1.03
CA GLU A 57 12.99 7.88 -0.18
C GLU A 57 14.20 7.55 -1.09
N GLU A 58 14.41 8.33 -2.16
CA GLU A 58 15.70 8.53 -2.81
C GLU A 58 16.36 9.70 -2.08
N ASP A 59 16.72 9.46 -0.82
CA ASP A 59 17.93 10.09 -0.28
C ASP A 59 19.08 9.57 -1.14
N GLU A 60 19.38 10.32 -2.22
CA GLU A 60 20.67 10.48 -2.91
C GLU A 60 20.53 10.56 -4.45
N ILE A 61 20.03 11.71 -4.95
CA ILE A 61 20.52 12.22 -6.24
C ILE A 61 21.35 13.47 -5.95
N THR A 62 22.65 13.25 -5.69
CA THR A 62 23.67 14.31 -5.76
C THR A 62 23.99 14.56 -7.23
N PHE A 63 23.41 15.61 -7.80
CA PHE A 63 23.98 16.21 -9.01
C PHE A 63 25.26 16.93 -8.57
N ASP A 64 26.39 16.20 -8.58
CA ASP A 64 27.70 16.85 -8.53
C ASP A 64 27.78 17.73 -9.78
N ASP A 65 27.73 19.04 -9.56
CA ASP A 65 27.91 20.05 -10.59
C ASP A 65 29.14 19.67 -11.42
N VAL A 66 28.90 19.26 -12.67
CA VAL A 66 29.96 19.12 -13.66
C VAL A 66 30.43 20.55 -13.93
N TYR A 67 31.44 20.99 -13.17
CA TYR A 67 32.16 22.21 -13.47
C TYR A 67 32.87 21.97 -14.81
N ASP A 68 32.27 22.49 -15.89
CA ASP A 68 32.94 22.74 -17.16
C ASP A 68 34.07 23.76 -16.90
N GLU A 69 35.32 23.36 -17.12
CA GLU A 69 36.46 24.27 -17.29
C GLU A 69 36.96 24.21 -18.74
#